data_AF-A0A661RXJ4-F1
#
_entry.id   AF-A0A661RXJ4-F1
#
_cell.length_a   1.000
_cell.length_b   1.000
_cell.length_c   1.000
_cell.angle_alpha   90.00
_cell.angle_beta   90.00
_cell.angle_gamma   90.00
#
_symmetry.space_group_name_H-M   'P 1'
#
loop_
_entity.id
_entity.type
_entity.pdbx_description
1 polymer ?
#
loop_
_entity_poly.entity_id
_entity_poly.type
_entity_poly.pdbx_seq_one_letter_code
_entity_poly.pdbx_strand_id
1 'polypeptide(L)'
;MKKIFTHFIMMTLVLLFTASGSFAGDGISASSYKAGDVVEVTGKIAPGQDLYLAIAQAKMFAPKDTNGAFEIKRLKKDAKKRGFTFDTSIPPLYYMITNVPEKFGKVGKK
;
A
#
# COMPACT_ATOMS: atom_id res chain seq x y z
N MET A 1 -46.97 -23.13 12.63
CA MET A 1 -46.26 -21.92 12.16
C MET A 1 -45.20 -21.41 13.14
N LYS A 2 -45.51 -21.21 14.45
CA LYS A 2 -44.53 -20.72 15.45
C LYS A 2 -43.22 -21.52 15.49
N LYS A 3 -43.28 -22.86 15.52
CA LYS A 3 -42.07 -23.70 15.58
C LYS A 3 -41.18 -23.57 14.34
N ILE A 4 -41.76 -23.51 13.15
CA ILE A 4 -41.01 -23.33 11.88
C ILE A 4 -40.31 -21.97 11.87
N PHE A 5 -40.99 -20.92 12.35
CA PHE A 5 -40.41 -19.58 12.48
C PHE A 5 -39.21 -19.57 13.45
N THR A 6 -39.31 -20.30 14.57
CA THR A 6 -38.20 -20.45 15.53
C THR A 6 -36.98 -21.16 14.92
N HIS A 7 -37.20 -22.21 14.12
CA HIS A 7 -36.10 -22.91 13.45
C HIS A 7 -35.44 -22.05 12.38
N PHE A 8 -36.24 -21.24 11.66
CA PHE A 8 -35.73 -20.31 10.67
C PHE A 8 -34.86 -19.23 11.31
N ILE A 9 -35.32 -18.61 12.41
CA ILE A 9 -34.53 -17.64 13.18
C ILE A 9 -33.23 -18.27 13.69
N MET A 10 -33.30 -19.49 14.21
CA MET A 10 -32.12 -20.18 14.75
C MET A 10 -31.10 -20.51 13.65
N MET A 11 -31.56 -20.88 12.45
CA MET A 11 -30.70 -21.12 11.29
C MET A 11 -30.04 -19.82 10.79
N THR A 12 -30.79 -18.71 10.72
CA THR A 12 -30.24 -17.40 10.37
C THR A 12 -29.20 -16.93 11.41
N LEU A 13 -29.45 -17.18 12.70
CA LEU A 13 -28.51 -16.83 13.76
C LEU A 13 -27.21 -17.63 13.65
N VAL A 14 -27.29 -18.93 13.38
CA VAL A 14 -26.11 -19.78 13.15
C VAL A 14 -25.33 -19.31 11.91
N LEU A 15 -26.02 -18.95 10.82
CA LEU A 15 -25.39 -18.41 9.62
C LEU A 15 -24.64 -17.09 9.89
N LEU A 16 -25.20 -16.21 10.73
CA LEU A 16 -24.56 -14.95 11.15
C LEU A 16 -23.32 -15.17 12.04
N PHE A 17 -23.26 -16.26 12.81
CA PHE A 17 -22.07 -16.64 13.59
C PHE A 17 -20.99 -17.35 12.76
N THR A 18 -21.38 -18.04 11.67
CA THR A 18 -20.41 -18.65 10.72
C THR A 18 -19.88 -17.67 9.67
N ALA A 19 -20.54 -16.51 9.52
CA ALA A 19 -19.95 -15.35 8.88
C ALA A 19 -18.83 -14.85 9.79
N SER A 20 -17.70 -15.57 9.77
CA SER A 20 -16.42 -15.08 10.19
C SER A 20 -16.24 -13.76 9.45
N GLY A 21 -16.49 -12.66 10.17
CA GLY A 21 -16.00 -11.36 9.78
C GLY A 21 -14.51 -11.59 9.55
N SER A 22 -14.12 -11.64 8.28
CA SER A 22 -12.73 -11.74 7.87
C SER A 22 -12.10 -10.40 8.17
N PHE A 23 -11.96 -10.10 9.46
CA PHE A 23 -11.08 -9.06 9.96
C PHE A 23 -9.68 -9.68 9.94
N ALA A 24 -9.17 -9.95 8.74
CA ALA A 24 -7.75 -9.84 8.54
C ALA A 24 -7.45 -8.36 8.64
N GLY A 25 -6.63 -7.96 9.59
CA GLY A 25 -6.05 -6.63 9.58
C GLY A 25 -5.17 -6.53 8.34
N ASP A 26 -5.73 -6.02 7.26
CA ASP A 26 -4.92 -5.47 6.18
C ASP A 26 -4.20 -4.28 6.80
N GLY A 27 -2.89 -4.43 6.97
CA GLY A 27 -2.14 -3.62 7.91
C GLY A 27 -0.72 -3.39 7.44
N ILE A 28 -0.25 -2.18 7.72
CA ILE A 28 1.16 -1.81 7.60
C ILE A 28 1.71 -1.82 9.03
N SER A 29 2.89 -2.41 9.25
CA SER A 29 3.43 -2.68 10.59
C SER A 29 3.61 -1.45 11.49
N ALA A 30 3.69 -0.25 10.90
CA ALA A 30 3.78 1.01 11.64
C ALA A 30 3.13 2.16 10.87
N SER A 31 2.75 3.21 11.59
CA SER A 31 2.23 4.46 11.01
C SER A 31 3.32 5.42 10.52
N SER A 32 4.58 5.17 10.90
CA SER A 32 5.74 5.97 10.50
C SER A 32 6.99 5.11 10.42
N TYR A 33 7.87 5.46 9.49
CA TYR A 33 9.12 4.74 9.20
C TYR A 33 10.27 5.72 9.04
N LYS A 34 11.47 5.28 9.39
CA LYS A 34 12.73 5.94 9.06
C LYS A 34 13.35 5.31 7.81
N ALA A 35 14.25 6.06 7.18
CA ALA A 35 15.01 5.52 6.07
C ALA A 35 15.85 4.32 6.53
N GLY A 36 15.70 3.18 5.84
CA GLY A 36 16.36 1.92 6.18
C GLY A 36 15.50 0.94 6.97
N ASP A 37 14.32 1.36 7.44
CA ASP A 37 13.40 0.46 8.15
C ASP A 37 12.77 -0.58 7.21
N VAL A 38 12.44 -1.74 7.77
CA VAL A 38 11.69 -2.78 7.07
C VAL A 38 10.20 -2.52 7.23
N VAL A 39 9.48 -2.46 6.11
CA VAL A 39 8.02 -2.34 6.07
C VAL A 39 7.42 -3.72 5.90
N GLU A 40 6.59 -4.14 6.85
CA GLU A 40 5.83 -5.38 6.75
C GLU A 40 4.38 -5.05 6.40
N VAL A 41 3.88 -5.69 5.35
CA VAL A 41 2.50 -5.56 4.87
C VAL A 41 1.83 -6.90 5.05
N THR A 42 0.78 -6.94 5.85
CA THR A 42 -0.02 -8.14 6.10
C THR A 42 -1.41 -7.96 5.53
N GLY A 43 -1.99 -9.05 5.04
CA GLY A 43 -3.35 -9.07 4.50
C GLY A 43 -3.76 -10.46 4.05
N LYS A 44 -5.03 -10.63 3.69
CA LYS A 44 -5.55 -11.89 3.14
C LYS A 44 -6.06 -11.69 1.71
N ILE A 45 -5.69 -12.61 0.83
CA ILE A 45 -6.30 -12.75 -0.50
C ILE A 45 -7.07 -14.06 -0.58
N ALA A 46 -8.15 -14.08 -1.35
CA ALA A 46 -8.89 -15.32 -1.57
C ALA A 46 -8.03 -16.32 -2.37
N PRO A 47 -8.13 -17.63 -2.10
CA PRO A 47 -7.43 -18.64 -2.88
C PRO A 47 -7.70 -18.48 -4.39
N GLY A 48 -6.65 -18.55 -5.20
CA GLY A 48 -6.73 -18.40 -6.65
C GLY A 48 -6.81 -16.96 -7.17
N GLN A 49 -6.80 -15.95 -6.29
CA GLN A 49 -6.64 -14.55 -6.70
C GLN A 49 -5.15 -14.20 -6.90
N ASP A 50 -4.89 -13.29 -7.83
CA ASP A 50 -3.56 -12.70 -8.01
C ASP A 50 -3.26 -11.68 -6.91
N LEU A 51 -2.00 -11.60 -6.52
CA LEU A 51 -1.48 -10.59 -5.61
C LEU A 51 -1.28 -9.27 -6.37
N TYR A 52 -1.88 -8.20 -5.86
CA TYR A 52 -1.59 -6.82 -6.29
C TYR A 52 -1.38 -5.95 -5.06
N LEU A 53 -0.13 -5.55 -4.82
CA LEU A 53 0.23 -4.61 -3.76
C LEU A 53 0.83 -3.35 -4.38
N ALA A 54 0.07 -2.26 -4.33
CA ALA A 54 0.50 -0.96 -4.82
C ALA A 54 1.12 -0.12 -3.68
N ILE A 55 2.40 0.23 -3.82
CA ILE A 55 3.11 1.14 -2.92
C ILE A 55 3.27 2.46 -3.65
N ALA A 56 2.55 3.48 -3.20
CA ALA A 56 2.54 4.79 -3.84
C ALA A 56 2.83 5.90 -2.83
N GLN A 57 3.52 6.93 -3.29
CA GLN A 57 3.60 8.19 -2.57
C GLN A 57 2.27 8.95 -2.69
N ALA A 58 1.80 9.53 -1.59
CA ALA A 58 0.55 10.31 -1.60
C ALA A 58 0.75 11.75 -2.12
N LYS A 59 1.96 12.28 -2.01
CA LYS A 59 2.30 13.66 -2.36
C LYS A 59 3.43 13.68 -3.38
N MET A 60 3.43 14.70 -4.22
CA MET A 60 4.58 14.98 -5.07
C MET A 60 5.79 15.35 -4.21
N PHE A 61 6.98 15.00 -4.68
CA PHE A 61 8.22 15.41 -4.04
C PHE A 61 8.68 16.74 -4.65
N ALA A 62 9.09 17.69 -3.82
CA ALA A 62 9.84 18.87 -4.27
C ALA A 62 10.97 19.16 -3.27
N PRO A 63 12.16 19.62 -3.72
CA PRO A 63 13.29 19.90 -2.83
C PRO A 63 12.96 20.88 -1.68
N LYS A 64 12.02 21.80 -1.90
CA LYS A 64 11.54 22.76 -0.88
C LYS A 64 10.81 22.11 0.30
N ASP A 65 10.26 20.90 0.13
CA ASP A 65 9.45 20.22 1.15
C ASP A 65 10.31 19.29 2.04
N THR A 66 11.61 19.16 1.74
CA THR A 66 12.58 18.44 2.56
C THR A 66 12.95 19.24 3.81
N ASN A 67 13.06 18.54 4.94
CA ASN A 67 13.46 19.10 6.25
C ASN A 67 14.88 18.70 6.69
N GLY A 68 15.55 17.78 5.98
CA GLY A 68 16.90 17.34 6.32
C GLY A 68 17.96 18.39 6.01
N ALA A 69 18.66 18.91 7.03
CA ALA A 69 19.65 19.98 6.86
C ALA A 69 20.79 19.65 5.87
N PHE A 70 21.25 18.39 5.86
CA PHE A 70 22.25 17.91 4.89
C PHE A 70 21.65 17.76 3.48
N GLU A 71 20.41 17.30 3.41
CA GLU A 71 19.71 17.05 2.15
C GLU A 71 19.36 18.35 1.43
N ILE A 72 18.89 19.37 2.16
CA ILE A 72 18.68 20.73 1.64
C ILE A 72 19.96 21.29 1.01
N LYS A 73 21.10 21.18 1.73
CA LYS A 73 22.40 21.65 1.22
C LYS A 73 22.83 20.91 -0.04
N ARG A 74 22.65 19.59 -0.05
CA ARG A 74 22.99 18.73 -1.20
C ARG A 74 22.10 19.04 -2.40
N LEU A 75 20.78 19.04 -2.23
CA LEU A 75 19.82 19.33 -3.30
C LEU A 75 20.06 20.72 -3.88
N LYS A 76 20.43 21.72 -3.08
CA LYS A 76 20.77 23.06 -3.58
C LYS A 76 22.05 23.07 -4.43
N LYS A 77 23.04 22.26 -4.08
CA LYS A 77 24.26 22.08 -4.87
C LYS A 77 23.97 21.35 -6.17
N ASP A 78 23.14 20.30 -6.11
CA ASP A 78 22.79 19.47 -7.27
C ASP A 78 21.86 20.21 -8.25
N ALA A 79 20.94 21.05 -7.74
CA ALA A 79 20.08 21.94 -8.52
C ALA A 79 20.90 22.79 -9.51
N LYS A 80 21.95 23.45 -9.01
CA LYS A 80 22.86 24.26 -9.84
C LYS A 80 23.59 23.45 -10.92
N LYS A 81 23.93 22.18 -10.63
CA LYS A 81 24.69 21.32 -11.54
C LYS A 81 23.81 20.61 -12.57
N ARG A 82 22.57 20.29 -12.20
CA ARG A 82 21.66 19.44 -12.98
C ARG A 82 20.50 20.20 -13.61
N GLY A 83 20.40 21.51 -13.39
CA GLY A 83 19.45 22.38 -14.09
C GLY A 83 18.01 22.28 -13.59
N PHE A 84 17.80 22.01 -12.29
CA PHE A 84 16.47 22.05 -11.68
C PHE A 84 16.39 23.10 -10.58
N THR A 85 15.18 23.50 -10.23
CA THR A 85 14.89 24.51 -9.21
C THR A 85 14.28 23.88 -7.96
N PHE A 86 14.20 24.62 -6.85
CA PHE A 86 13.69 24.08 -5.58
C PHE A 86 12.18 23.83 -5.56
N ASP A 87 11.46 24.42 -6.50
CA ASP A 87 10.04 24.24 -6.80
C ASP A 87 9.78 23.14 -7.83
N THR A 88 10.82 22.63 -8.51
CA THR A 88 10.68 21.50 -9.43
C THR A 88 10.12 20.30 -8.67
N SER A 89 9.01 19.77 -9.16
CA SER A 89 8.30 18.68 -8.51
C SER A 89 8.37 17.39 -9.31
N ILE A 90 8.59 16.29 -8.61
CA ILE A 90 8.60 14.94 -9.17
C ILE A 90 7.24 14.29 -8.80
N PRO A 91 6.56 13.67 -9.77
CA PRO A 91 5.30 12.99 -9.50
C PRO A 91 5.49 11.88 -8.46
N PRO A 92 4.41 11.47 -7.77
CA PRO A 92 4.52 10.47 -6.73
C PRO A 92 5.03 9.15 -7.31
N LEU A 93 6.01 8.55 -6.63
CA LEU A 93 6.52 7.24 -7.02
C LEU A 93 5.43 6.18 -6.81
N TYR A 94 5.35 5.23 -7.74
CA TYR A 94 4.39 4.14 -7.74
C TYR A 94 5.12 2.83 -8.04
N TYR A 95 4.95 1.85 -7.17
CA TYR A 95 5.47 0.49 -7.31
C TYR A 95 4.31 -0.51 -7.22
N MET A 96 4.31 -1.50 -8.10
CA MET A 96 3.37 -2.62 -8.07
C MET A 96 4.14 -3.90 -7.76
N ILE A 97 3.84 -4.52 -6.64
CA ILE A 97 4.33 -5.84 -6.27
C ILE A 97 3.22 -6.83 -6.62
N THR A 98 3.51 -7.71 -7.58
CA THR A 98 2.52 -8.66 -8.11
C THR A 98 3.18 -9.97 -8.55
N ASN A 99 2.41 -11.07 -8.50
CA ASN A 99 2.80 -12.37 -9.07
C ASN A 99 2.54 -12.47 -10.58
N VAL A 100 1.91 -11.46 -11.20
CA VAL A 100 1.58 -11.43 -12.64
C VAL A 100 2.10 -10.15 -13.31
N PRO A 101 3.41 -9.88 -13.25
CA PRO A 101 4.00 -8.64 -13.79
C PRO A 101 3.80 -8.50 -15.31
N GLU A 102 3.57 -9.60 -16.03
CA GLU A 102 3.35 -9.64 -17.48
C GLU A 102 2.09 -8.87 -17.90
N LYS A 103 1.13 -8.69 -16.99
CA LYS A 103 -0.07 -7.87 -17.22
C LYS A 103 0.24 -6.38 -17.29
N PHE A 104 1.38 -5.94 -16.73
CA PHE A 104 1.78 -4.54 -16.65
C PHE A 104 2.98 -4.19 -17.54
N GLY A 105 3.60 -5.19 -18.18
CA GLY A 105 4.71 -4.95 -19.09
C GLY A 105 5.56 -6.18 -19.36
N LYS A 106 6.77 -5.95 -19.87
CA LYS A 106 7.74 -7.01 -20.14
C LYS A 106 8.65 -7.19 -18.93
N VAL A 107 8.79 -8.43 -18.48
CA VAL A 107 9.77 -8.77 -17.44
C VAL A 107 11.16 -8.79 -18.07
N GLY A 108 12.06 -7.94 -17.58
CA GLY A 108 13.45 -7.92 -17.99
C GLY A 108 14.17 -9.22 -17.58
N LYS A 109 15.24 -9.58 -18.30
CA LYS A 109 16.10 -10.69 -17.88
C LYS A 109 16.77 -10.33 -16.55
N LYS A 110 16.81 -11.28 -15.62
CA LYS A 110 17.52 -11.17 -14.34
C LYS A 110 19.03 -11.18 -14.55
#